data_AF-A0AAV1K1I5-F1
#
_entry.id   AF-A0AAV1K1I5-F1
#
_cell.length_a   1.000
_cell.length_b   1.000
_cell.length_c   1.000
_cell.angle_alpha   90.00
_cell.angle_beta   90.00
_cell.angle_gamma   90.00
#
_symmetry.space_group_name_H-M   'P 1'
#
loop_
_entity.id
_entity.type
_entity.pdbx_description
1 polymer ?
#
loop_
_entity_poly.entity_id
_entity_poly.type
_entity_poly.pdbx_seq_one_letter_code
_entity_poly.pdbx_strand_id
1 'polypeptide(L)' 'MSKPKLDSDGFQIVSSKKSAKIKSTKIPRQPEEFLHEYRLDPEKSYLQILSALEVLKDSQYLKDLIKSV' A
#
# COMPACT_ATOMS: atom_id res chain seq x y z
N MET A 1 7.85 10.03 -46.38
CA MET A 1 8.09 9.72 -44.95
C MET A 1 9.53 10.08 -44.61
N SER A 2 9.77 10.99 -43.65
CA SER A 2 11.14 11.35 -43.23
C SER A 2 11.82 10.18 -42.53
N LYS A 3 13.11 9.96 -42.79
CA LYS A 3 13.91 8.92 -42.12
C LYS A 3 14.00 9.22 -40.61
N PRO A 4 13.91 8.20 -39.73
CA PRO A 4 14.04 8.39 -38.28
C PRO A 4 15.47 8.86 -37.94
N LYS A 5 15.59 9.77 -36.98
CA LYS A 5 16.90 10.17 -36.43
C LYS A 5 17.30 9.17 -35.34
N LEU A 6 18.54 8.69 -35.40
CA LEU A 6 19.13 7.77 -34.42
C LEU A 6 20.17 8.53 -33.56
N ASP A 7 20.37 8.12 -32.32
CA ASP A 7 21.47 8.60 -31.47
C ASP A 7 22.78 7.82 -31.73
N SER A 8 23.85 8.16 -30.99
CA SER A 8 25.17 7.53 -31.12
C SER A 8 25.16 6.01 -30.88
N ASP A 9 24.18 5.55 -30.11
CA ASP A 9 24.06 4.17 -29.66
C ASP A 9 23.07 3.38 -30.52
N GLY A 10 22.51 4.01 -31.57
CA GLY A 10 21.63 3.39 -32.53
C GLY A 10 20.15 3.35 -32.12
N PHE A 11 19.76 4.05 -31.06
CA PHE A 11 18.36 4.15 -30.64
C PHE A 11 17.63 5.26 -31.39
N GLN A 12 16.35 5.03 -31.67
CA GLN A 12 15.50 6.00 -32.34
C GLN A 12 15.13 7.16 -31.41
N ILE A 13 15.52 8.37 -31.81
CA ILE A 13 15.17 9.59 -31.11
C ILE A 13 13.69 9.87 -31.38
N VAL A 14 12.85 9.62 -30.38
CA VAL A 14 11.43 9.96 -30.39
C VAL A 14 11.20 11.19 -29.53
N SER A 15 10.64 12.25 -30.11
CA SER A 15 10.10 13.35 -29.31
C SER A 15 8.72 12.95 -28.82
N SER A 16 8.45 13.05 -27.51
CA SER A 16 7.10 12.90 -27.00
C SER A 16 6.19 13.91 -27.71
N LYS A 17 5.06 13.45 -28.24
CA LYS A 17 4.00 14.37 -28.65
C LYS A 17 3.63 15.13 -27.39
N LYS A 18 3.81 16.45 -27.37
CA LYS A 18 3.25 17.32 -26.32
C LYS A 18 1.74 17.12 -26.35
N SER A 19 1.24 16.10 -25.65
CA SER A 19 -0.18 15.90 -25.43
C SER A 19 -0.59 16.96 -24.43
N ALA A 20 -0.86 18.15 -24.96
CA ALA A 20 -1.77 19.09 -24.38
C ALA A 20 -3.07 18.32 -24.09
N LYS A 21 -3.24 17.99 -22.81
CA LYS A 21 -4.49 17.98 -22.06
C LYS A 21 -4.09 17.52 -20.67
N ILE A 22 -3.90 18.51 -19.80
CA ILE A 22 -4.04 18.35 -18.35
C ILE A 22 -5.49 17.89 -18.14
N LYS A 23 -5.81 16.64 -18.45
CA LYS A 23 -6.95 16.00 -17.81
C LYS A 23 -6.45 15.80 -16.41
N SER A 24 -6.80 16.73 -15.51
CA SER A 24 -6.75 16.49 -14.08
C SER A 24 -7.29 15.09 -13.90
N THR A 25 -6.42 14.15 -13.51
CA THR A 25 -6.85 12.84 -13.05
C THR A 25 -7.77 13.14 -11.89
N LYS A 26 -9.09 13.08 -12.13
CA LYS A 26 -10.06 13.23 -11.07
C LYS A 26 -9.84 12.02 -10.18
N ILE A 27 -9.08 12.21 -9.10
CA ILE A 27 -8.97 11.22 -8.05
C ILE A 27 -10.42 11.02 -7.57
N PRO A 28 -10.98 9.81 -7.66
CA PRO A 28 -12.31 9.56 -7.12
C PRO A 28 -12.25 9.93 -5.64
N ARG A 29 -13.09 10.89 -5.23
CA ARG A 29 -13.25 11.18 -3.81
C ARG A 29 -13.77 9.89 -3.17
N GLN A 30 -13.03 9.37 -2.19
CA GLN A 30 -13.55 8.29 -1.37
C GLN A 30 -14.85 8.79 -0.72
N PRO A 31 -15.92 7.97 -0.70
CA PRO A 31 -17.16 8.36 -0.06
C PRO A 31 -16.89 8.73 1.40
N GLU A 32 -17.55 9.79 1.90
CA GLU A 32 -17.39 10.25 3.30
C GLU A 32 -17.67 9.14 4.31
N GLU A 33 -18.45 8.13 3.91
CA GLU A 33 -18.74 6.88 4.63
C GLU A 33 -17.46 6.13 5.04
N PHE A 34 -16.39 6.15 4.22
CA PHE A 34 -15.12 5.48 4.53
C PHE A 34 -14.39 6.08 5.74
N LEU A 35 -14.64 7.36 6.03
CA LEU A 35 -14.06 8.03 7.21
C LEU A 35 -14.81 7.71 8.51
N HIS A 36 -16.06 7.26 8.40
CA HIS A 36 -16.96 7.09 9.56
C HIS A 36 -16.99 5.64 10.09
N GLU A 37 -16.46 4.67 9.35
CA GLU A 37 -16.46 3.25 9.73
C GLU A 37 -15.46 2.90 10.85
N TYR A 38 -14.50 3.78 11.15
CA TYR A 38 -13.51 3.55 12.21
C TYR A 38 -13.90 4.19 13.54
N ARG A 39 -15.11 3.90 14.04
CA ARG A 39 -15.38 4.08 15.48
C ARG A 39 -14.75 2.92 16.23
N LEU A 40 -13.43 3.03 16.43
CA LEU A 40 -12.70 2.11 17.31
C LEU A 40 -13.24 2.28 18.73
N ASP A 41 -13.83 1.22 19.26
CA ASP A 41 -14.18 1.12 20.66
C ASP A 41 -12.91 0.81 21.47
N PRO A 42 -12.39 1.77 22.25
CA PRO A 42 -11.12 1.61 22.95
C PRO A 42 -11.18 0.52 24.02
N GLU A 43 -12.34 0.34 24.67
CA GLU A 43 -12.50 -0.67 25.71
C GLU A 43 -12.48 -2.08 25.12
N LYS A 44 -13.23 -2.26 24.02
CA LYS A 44 -13.23 -3.53 23.29
C LYS A 44 -11.84 -3.87 22.74
N SER A 45 -11.14 -2.87 22.20
CA SER A 45 -9.78 -3.04 21.70
C SER A 45 -8.81 -3.43 22.81
N TYR A 46 -8.91 -2.79 23.98
CA TYR A 46 -8.11 -3.11 25.15
C TYR A 46 -8.33 -4.56 25.61
N LEU A 47 -9.58 -5.00 25.71
CA LEU A 47 -9.92 -6.39 26.09
C LEU A 47 -9.38 -7.40 25.08
N GLN A 48 -9.46 -7.11 23.78
CA GLN A 48 -8.89 -7.97 22.74
C GLN A 48 -7.37 -8.10 22.86
N ILE A 49 -6.66 -7.00 23.14
CA ILE A 49 -5.21 -7.01 23.36
C ILE A 49 -4.87 -7.89 24.58
N LEU A 50 -5.58 -7.73 25.70
CA LEU A 50 -5.35 -8.54 26.89
C LEU A 50 -5.57 -10.03 26.62
N SER A 51 -6.67 -10.38 25.95
CA SER A 51 -6.98 -11.76 25.58
C SER A 51 -5.90 -12.35 24.66
N ALA A 52 -5.45 -11.60 23.66
CA ALA A 52 -4.38 -12.05 22.77
C ALA A 52 -3.06 -12.29 23.53
N LEU A 53 -2.74 -11.45 24.50
CA LEU A 53 -1.56 -11.64 25.36
C LEU A 53 -1.65 -12.90 26.21
N GLU A 54 -2.81 -13.21 26.77
CA GLU A 54 -3.02 -14.44 27.54
C GLU A 54 -2.82 -15.69 26.66
N VAL A 55 -3.43 -15.71 25.48
CA VAL A 55 -3.26 -16.79 24.50
C VAL A 55 -1.80 -16.95 24.10
N LEU A 56 -1.08 -15.84 23.90
CA LEU A 56 0.31 -15.86 23.48
C LEU A 56 1.24 -16.37 24.59
N LYS A 57 0.98 -16.03 25.86
CA LYS A 57 1.71 -16.57 27.02
C LYS A 57 1.58 -18.10 27.12
N ASP A 58 0.41 -18.63 26.80
CA ASP A 58 0.16 -20.06 26.85
C ASP A 58 0.59 -20.82 25.58
N SER A 59 0.89 -20.09 24.51
CA SER A 59 1.26 -20.65 23.21
C SER A 59 2.46 -21.60 23.30
N GLN A 60 2.20 -22.86 22.94
CA GLN A 60 3.24 -23.88 22.85
C GLN A 60 4.28 -23.53 21.79
N TYR A 61 3.84 -22.95 20.67
CA TYR A 61 4.73 -22.49 19.61
C TYR A 61 5.75 -21.46 20.13
N LEU A 62 5.30 -20.47 20.90
CA LEU A 62 6.19 -19.47 21.51
C LEU A 62 7.19 -20.14 22.47
N LYS A 63 6.71 -21.06 23.31
CA LYS A 63 7.55 -21.81 24.27
C LYS A 63 8.61 -22.65 23.55
N ASP A 64 8.26 -23.28 22.44
CA ASP A 64 9.18 -24.11 21.66
C ASP A 64 10.22 -23.24 20.93
N LEU A 65 9.82 -22.08 20.42
CA LEU A 65 10.71 -21.11 19.79
C LEU A 65 11.74 -20.56 20.78
N ILE A 66 11.32 -20.18 21.99
CA ILE A 66 12.22 -19.71 23.05
C ILE A 66 13.21 -20.81 23.46
N LYS A 67 12.79 -22.07 23.52
CA LYS A 67 13.68 -23.21 23.83
C LYS A 67 14.69 -23.53 22.71
N SER A 68 14.38 -23.12 21.48
CA SER A 68 15.23 -23.40 20.31
C SER A 68 16.36 -22.39 20.09
N VAL A 69 16.41 -21.34 20.91
CA VAL A 69 17.48 -20.32 20.97
C VAL A 69 18.41 -20.64 22.13
#